data_AF-A0A8T0X5X8-F1
#
_entry.id   AF-A0A8T0X5X8-F1
#
_cell.length_a   1.000
_cell.length_b   1.000
_cell.length_c   1.000
_cell.angle_alpha   90.00
_cell.angle_beta   90.00
_cell.angle_gamma   90.00
#
_symmetry.space_group_name_H-M   'P 1'
#
loop_
_entity.id
_entity.type
_entity.pdbx_description
1 polymer ?
#
loop_
_entity_poly.entity_id
_entity_poly.type
_entity_poly.pdbx_seq_one_letter_code
_entity_poly.pdbx_strand_id
1 'polypeptide(L)'
;CKVFTWILTQNKILTADNLAVWTQVATWENFMIVQNNTPGDHAGIAEWWETTALRVPTDRRWDFNRMAIYIMWNLWKERNHRIFDNIHSTAR
;
A
#
# COMPACT_ATOMS: atom_id res chain seq x y z
N CYS A 1 -15.24 -0.31 2.50
CA CYS A 1 -15.30 0.22 3.88
C CYS A 1 -14.82 1.67 3.87
N LYS A 2 -15.57 2.61 4.47
CA LYS A 2 -15.29 4.06 4.40
C LYS A 2 -13.87 4.46 4.85
N VAL A 3 -13.31 3.71 5.80
CA VAL A 3 -11.92 3.86 6.28
C VAL A 3 -10.91 3.61 5.16
N PHE A 4 -11.06 2.55 4.37
CA PHE A 4 -10.15 2.26 3.25
C PHE A 4 -10.27 3.31 2.16
N THR A 5 -11.49 3.76 1.85
CA THR A 5 -11.70 4.86 0.89
C THR A 5 -11.02 6.16 1.37
N TRP A 6 -11.13 6.49 2.66
CA TRP A 6 -10.47 7.65 3.25
C TRP A 6 -8.93 7.55 3.24
N ILE A 7 -8.38 6.36 3.54
CA ILE A 7 -6.95 6.04 3.47
C ILE A 7 -6.44 6.22 2.03
N LEU A 8 -7.17 5.68 1.04
CA LEU A 8 -6.84 5.82 -0.38
C LEU A 8 -6.89 7.29 -0.85
N THR A 9 -7.79 8.09 -0.27
CA THR A 9 -7.96 9.53 -0.61
C THR A 9 -6.80 10.38 -0.08
N GLN A 10 -6.09 9.94 0.95
CA GLN A 10 -5.10 10.79 1.61
C GLN A 10 -3.79 10.96 0.82
N ASN A 11 -3.51 10.20 -0.26
CA ASN A 11 -2.34 10.25 -1.18
C ASN A 11 -0.93 10.42 -0.57
N LYS A 12 -0.81 10.63 0.75
CA LYS A 12 0.41 10.79 1.55
C LYS A 12 0.93 9.46 2.07
N ILE A 13 0.41 8.35 1.54
CA ILE A 13 0.83 6.97 1.85
C ILE A 13 1.86 6.50 0.81
N LEU A 14 2.27 7.35 -0.13
CA LEU A 14 3.30 7.06 -1.12
C LEU A 14 4.56 7.87 -0.81
N THR A 15 5.15 7.67 0.37
CA THR A 15 6.53 8.08 0.65
C THR A 15 7.49 7.05 0.04
N ALA A 16 8.74 7.45 -0.25
CA ALA A 16 9.74 6.57 -0.87
C ALA A 16 9.91 5.22 -0.14
N ASP A 17 9.85 5.22 1.19
CA ASP A 17 9.92 4.02 2.02
C ASP A 17 8.78 3.03 1.76
N ASN A 18 7.60 3.55 1.43
CA ASN A 18 6.42 2.72 1.19
C ASN A 18 6.56 1.99 -0.16
N LEU A 19 7.19 2.62 -1.14
CA LEU A 19 7.46 2.03 -2.45
C LEU A 19 8.38 0.81 -2.35
N ALA A 20 9.40 0.86 -1.48
CA ALA A 20 10.30 -0.27 -1.24
C ALA A 20 9.56 -1.49 -0.65
N VAL A 21 8.62 -1.26 0.27
CA VAL A 21 7.81 -2.34 0.87
C VAL A 21 6.95 -3.05 -0.20
N TRP A 22 6.33 -2.28 -1.10
CA TRP A 22 5.54 -2.86 -2.21
C TRP A 22 6.38 -3.77 -3.11
N THR A 23 7.56 -3.31 -3.52
CA THR A 23 8.47 -4.09 -4.37
C THR A 23 9.00 -5.33 -3.66
N GLN A 24 9.33 -5.23 -2.37
CA GLN A 24 9.85 -6.35 -1.61
C GLN A 24 8.81 -7.46 -1.44
N VAL A 25 7.59 -7.11 -1.03
CA VAL A 25 6.50 -8.09 -0.85
C VAL A 25 6.06 -8.69 -2.19
N ALA A 26 6.00 -7.89 -3.26
CA ALA A 26 5.71 -8.40 -4.59
C ALA A 26 6.77 -9.39 -5.11
N THR A 27 8.03 -9.22 -4.69
CA THR A 27 9.12 -10.15 -5.01
C THR A 27 8.96 -11.49 -4.28
N TRP A 28 8.57 -11.46 -2.99
CA TRP A 28 8.33 -12.69 -2.22
C TRP A 28 7.16 -13.51 -2.76
N GLU A 29 6.09 -12.83 -3.18
CA GLU A 29 4.85 -13.44 -3.69
C GLU A 29 4.88 -13.67 -5.21
N ASN A 30 6.02 -13.41 -5.86
CA ASN A 30 6.23 -13.57 -7.31
C ASN A 30 5.12 -12.88 -8.15
N PHE A 31 4.79 -11.64 -7.80
CA PHE A 31 3.86 -10.77 -8.53
C PHE A 31 4.64 -9.81 -9.44
N MET A 32 5.14 -10.33 -10.57
CA MET A 32 5.86 -9.56 -11.59
C MET A 32 5.05 -8.35 -12.11
N ILE A 33 3.72 -8.45 -12.12
CA ILE A 33 2.81 -7.36 -12.53
C ILE A 33 2.95 -6.11 -11.65
N VAL A 34 3.20 -6.29 -10.35
CA VAL A 34 3.35 -5.21 -9.37
C VAL A 34 4.74 -4.58 -9.45
N GLN A 35 5.76 -5.38 -9.76
CA GLN A 35 7.12 -4.87 -10.00
C GLN A 35 7.18 -3.97 -11.24
N ASN A 36 6.41 -4.32 -12.29
CA ASN A 36 6.38 -3.57 -13.55
C ASN A 36 5.36 -2.41 -13.57
N ASN A 37 4.49 -2.31 -12.56
CA ASN A 37 3.54 -1.21 -12.41
C ASN A 37 3.60 -0.77 -10.97
N THR A 38 4.52 0.14 -10.66
CA THR A 38 4.74 0.56 -9.29
C THR A 38 3.69 1.61 -8.91
N PRO A 39 3.18 1.65 -7.67
CA PRO A 39 2.21 2.66 -7.25
C PRO A 39 2.65 4.11 -7.47
N GLY A 40 3.95 4.37 -7.51
CA GLY A 40 4.53 5.70 -7.75
C GLY A 40 4.37 6.20 -9.19
N ASP A 41 4.08 5.32 -10.15
CA ASP A 41 3.89 5.68 -11.56
C ASP A 41 2.48 6.19 -11.87
N HIS A 42 1.58 6.18 -10.88
CA HIS A 42 0.16 6.52 -11.02
C HIS A 42 -0.19 7.76 -10.19
N ALA A 43 -1.27 8.46 -10.53
CA ALA A 43 -1.68 9.69 -9.81
C ALA A 43 -2.17 9.38 -8.39
N GLY A 44 -2.50 8.12 -8.10
CA GLY A 44 -2.79 7.65 -6.76
C GLY A 44 -2.83 6.14 -6.65
N ILE A 45 -2.78 5.66 -5.40
CA ILE A 45 -2.81 4.23 -5.08
C ILE A 45 -4.13 3.55 -5.52
N ALA A 46 -5.24 4.29 -5.55
CA ALA A 46 -6.53 3.78 -6.01
C ALA A 46 -6.51 3.49 -7.51
N GLU A 47 -6.01 4.44 -8.32
CA GLU A 47 -5.84 4.27 -9.76
C GLU A 47 -4.91 3.09 -10.06
N TRP A 48 -3.76 3.02 -9.38
CA TRP A 48 -2.84 1.89 -9.48
C TRP A 48 -3.51 0.55 -9.16
N TRP A 49 -4.29 0.48 -8.08
CA TRP A 49 -4.96 -0.76 -7.68
C TRP A 49 -5.97 -1.19 -8.75
N GLU A 50 -6.80 -0.27 -9.24
CA GLU A 50 -7.80 -0.58 -10.26
C GLU A 50 -7.16 -1.06 -11.57
N THR A 51 -6.13 -0.36 -12.07
CA THR A 51 -5.45 -0.73 -13.32
C THR A 51 -4.67 -2.04 -13.18
N THR A 52 -4.03 -2.27 -12.03
CA THR A 52 -3.24 -3.47 -11.77
C THR A 52 -4.13 -4.68 -11.53
N ALA A 53 -5.21 -4.55 -10.75
CA ALA A 53 -6.15 -5.64 -10.49
C ALA A 53 -6.81 -6.16 -11.77
N LEU A 54 -7.04 -5.29 -12.77
CA LEU A 54 -7.58 -5.70 -14.07
C LEU A 54 -6.58 -6.53 -14.90
N ARG A 55 -5.28 -6.36 -14.68
CA ARG A 55 -4.21 -7.08 -15.39
C ARG A 55 -3.86 -8.41 -14.72
N VAL A 56 -4.20 -8.59 -13.44
CA VAL A 56 -3.96 -9.83 -12.71
C VAL A 56 -4.98 -10.90 -13.15
N PRO A 57 -4.52 -12.12 -13.49
CA PRO A 57 -5.39 -13.26 -13.75
C PRO A 57 -6.41 -13.49 -12.63
N THR A 58 -7.64 -13.90 -12.96
CA THR A 58 -8.76 -14.00 -12.00
C THR A 58 -8.49 -14.96 -10.84
N ASP A 59 -7.75 -16.03 -11.08
CA ASP A 59 -7.27 -17.01 -10.10
C ASP A 59 -6.31 -16.39 -9.07
N ARG A 60 -5.44 -15.47 -9.50
CA ARG A 60 -4.48 -14.77 -8.64
C ARG A 60 -4.98 -13.43 -8.09
N ARG A 61 -6.12 -12.95 -8.56
CA ARG A 61 -6.65 -11.63 -8.20
C ARG A 61 -7.03 -11.54 -6.72
N TRP A 62 -7.46 -12.65 -6.13
CA TRP A 62 -7.73 -12.73 -4.69
C TRP A 62 -6.45 -12.59 -3.86
N ASP A 63 -5.39 -13.31 -4.22
CA ASP A 63 -4.09 -13.23 -3.55
C ASP A 63 -3.48 -11.83 -3.67
N PHE A 64 -3.57 -11.23 -4.85
CA PHE A 64 -3.13 -9.85 -5.09
C PHE A 64 -3.89 -8.86 -4.20
N ASN A 65 -5.23 -8.94 -4.15
CA ASN A 65 -6.04 -8.05 -3.33
C ASN A 65 -5.73 -8.23 -1.83
N ARG A 66 -5.54 -9.48 -1.38
CA ARG A 66 -5.13 -9.79 -0.01
C ARG A 66 -3.78 -9.14 0.32
N MET A 67 -2.79 -9.28 -0.56
CA MET A 67 -1.46 -8.67 -0.43
C MET A 67 -1.57 -7.14 -0.36
N ALA A 68 -2.29 -6.52 -1.28
CA ALA A 68 -2.44 -5.07 -1.36
C ALA A 68 -3.10 -4.50 -0.09
N ILE A 69 -4.18 -5.13 0.38
CA ILE A 69 -4.86 -4.74 1.62
C ILE A 69 -3.92 -4.90 2.82
N TYR A 70 -3.14 -5.99 2.88
CA TYR A 70 -2.21 -6.24 3.98
C TYR A 70 -1.09 -5.19 4.06
N ILE A 71 -0.51 -4.82 2.93
CA ILE A 71 0.53 -3.77 2.88
C ILE A 71 -0.07 -2.43 3.29
N MET A 72 -1.22 -2.04 2.72
CA MET A 72 -1.91 -0.79 3.09
C MET A 72 -2.23 -0.74 4.60
N TRP A 73 -2.67 -1.86 5.17
CA TRP A 73 -2.95 -1.96 6.60
C TRP A 73 -1.71 -1.78 7.46
N ASN A 74 -0.58 -2.41 7.11
CA ASN A 74 0.68 -2.24 7.85
C ASN A 74 1.21 -0.81 7.77
N LEU A 75 1.14 -0.18 6.60
CA LEU A 75 1.51 1.23 6.42
C LEU A 75 0.65 2.15 7.28
N TRP A 76 -0.66 1.89 7.34
CA TRP A 76 -1.57 2.64 8.20
C TRP A 76 -1.24 2.47 9.69
N LYS A 77 -0.98 1.24 10.14
CA LYS A 77 -0.55 0.97 11.52
C LYS A 77 0.74 1.71 11.87
N GLU A 78 1.74 1.67 11.00
CA GLU A 78 3.03 2.35 11.22
C GLU A 78 2.86 3.86 11.29
N ARG A 79 2.02 4.45 10.43
CA ARG A 79 1.70 5.86 10.50
C ARG A 79 0.99 6.24 11.79
N ASN A 80 0.02 5.43 12.24
CA ASN A 80 -0.65 5.67 13.52
C ASN A 80 0.32 5.54 14.68
N HIS A 81 1.15 4.50 14.69
CA HIS A 81 2.20 4.30 15.69
C HIS A 81 3.10 5.54 15.77
N ARG A 82 3.58 6.06 14.64
CA ARG A 82 4.36 7.31 14.59
C ARG A 82 3.61 8.55 15.06
N ILE A 83 2.29 8.63 14.95
CA ILE A 83 1.53 9.77 15.44
C ILE A 83 1.29 9.64 16.95
N PHE A 84 0.93 8.45 17.44
CA PHE A 84 0.62 8.22 18.85
C PHE A 84 1.88 8.14 19.72
N ASP A 85 2.96 7.53 19.24
CA ASP A 85 4.21 7.40 20.01
C ASP A 85 5.04 8.69 19.99
N ASN A 86 4.93 9.50 18.94
CA ASN A 86 5.65 10.78 18.81
C ASN A 86 4.98 11.94 19.58
N ILE A 87 3.91 11.66 20.35
CA ILE A 87 3.26 12.62 21.27
C ILE A 87 3.73 12.42 22.73
N HIS A 88 4.47 11.36 23.04
CA HIS A 88 4.94 11.09 24.41
C HIS A 88 6.43 11.44 24.68
N SER A 89 7.17 11.95 23.68
CA SER A 89 8.60 12.31 23.83
C SER A 89 8.89 13.82 23.86
N THR A 90 7.96 14.65 24.32
CA THR A 90 8.23 16.05 24.73
C THR A 90 7.80 16.30 26.17
N ALA A 91 8.27 15.45 27.07
CA ALA A 91 8.34 15.75 28.49
C ALA A 91 9.67 15.20 29.05
N ARG A 92 10.78 15.88 28.76
CA ARG A 92 11.95 15.85 29.63
C ARG A 92 12.71 17.17 29.54
#